data_AF-A0A7S2QTV5-F1
#
_entry.id   AF-A0A7S2QTV5-F1
#
_cell.length_a   1.000
_cell.length_b   1.000
_cell.length_c   1.000
_cell.angle_alpha   90.00
_cell.angle_beta   90.00
_cell.angle_gamma   90.00
#
_symmetry.space_group_name_H-M   'P 1'
#
loop_
_entity.id
_entity.type
_entity.pdbx_description
1 polymer ?
#
loop_
_entity_poly.entity_id
_entity_poly.type
_entity_poly.pdbx_seq_one_letter_code
_entity_poly.pdbx_strand_id
1 'polypeptide(L)'
;PMRVSPIAAFGLNAFLRPETLSARGALTRHNFQPLRPHEKVGPHMHVAIDCEFVCVEKEETRLNKRTGKDVLVKPMRHSLARISLLRASGPDIGKPLLDDYIVGSEPVV
;
A
#
# COMPACT_ATOMS: atom_id res chain seq x y z
N PRO A 1 10.70 -17.63 -6.17
CA PRO A 1 10.39 -16.59 -7.16
C PRO A 1 8.90 -16.20 -7.12
N MET A 2 8.60 -15.03 -6.55
CA MET A 2 7.26 -14.46 -6.49
C MET A 2 6.79 -14.14 -7.91
N ARG A 3 5.80 -14.87 -8.42
CA ARG A 3 5.16 -14.55 -9.70
C ARG A 3 4.31 -13.30 -9.50
N VAL A 4 4.78 -12.18 -9.99
CA VAL A 4 3.95 -10.97 -10.12
C VAL A 4 3.13 -11.15 -11.39
N SER A 5 1.86 -11.53 -11.24
CA SER A 5 0.92 -11.54 -12.36
C SER A 5 0.77 -10.11 -12.89
N PRO A 6 0.69 -9.88 -14.21
CA PRO A 6 0.44 -8.55 -14.75
C PRO A 6 -0.89 -8.03 -14.17
N ILE A 7 -0.86 -6.79 -13.68
CA ILE A 7 -1.96 -6.01 -13.07
C ILE A 7 -3.20 -5.86 -14.00
N ALA A 8 -3.16 -6.41 -15.22
CA ALA A 8 -4.17 -6.28 -16.26
C ALA A 8 -5.59 -6.81 -15.91
N ALA A 9 -5.80 -7.42 -14.74
CA ALA A 9 -7.09 -7.98 -14.35
C ALA A 9 -7.63 -7.48 -12.99
N PHE A 10 -7.00 -6.50 -12.32
CA PHE A 10 -7.70 -5.75 -11.28
C PHE A 10 -8.58 -4.72 -12.00
N GLY A 11 -9.89 -5.01 -12.06
CA GLY A 11 -10.84 -4.25 -12.86
C GLY A 11 -10.74 -2.76 -12.57
N LEU A 12 -10.60 -1.95 -13.63
CA LEU A 12 -10.69 -0.48 -13.61
C LEU A 12 -11.84 0.05 -12.74
N ASN A 13 -12.89 -0.75 -12.57
CA ASN A 13 -14.04 -0.50 -11.70
C ASN A 13 -13.67 -0.25 -10.22
N ALA A 14 -12.59 -0.83 -9.69
CA ALA A 14 -12.20 -0.69 -8.29
C ALA A 14 -11.79 0.75 -7.92
N PHE A 15 -11.28 1.52 -8.88
CA PHE A 15 -10.97 2.95 -8.68
C PHE A 15 -12.19 3.88 -8.85
N LEU A 16 -13.22 3.40 -9.56
CA LEU A 16 -14.47 4.13 -9.79
C LEU A 16 -15.48 3.91 -8.66
N ARG A 17 -15.41 2.75 -7.99
CA ARG A 17 -16.24 2.38 -6.85
C ARG A 17 -15.33 1.86 -5.72
N PRO A 18 -14.98 2.70 -4.74
CA PRO A 18 -14.19 2.23 -3.61
C PRO A 18 -14.99 1.20 -2.82
N GLU A 19 -14.52 -0.04 -2.81
CA GLU A 19 -15.02 -1.10 -1.93
C GLU A 19 -14.12 -1.15 -0.70
N THR A 20 -14.69 -0.98 0.50
CA THR A 20 -13.93 -0.99 1.75
C THR A 20 -14.51 -1.97 2.74
N LEU A 21 -13.63 -2.73 3.42
CA LEU A 21 -14.00 -3.64 4.51
C LEU A 21 -14.46 -2.89 5.77
N SER A 22 -14.10 -1.60 5.88
CA SER A 22 -14.46 -0.73 7.02
C SER A 22 -15.92 -0.26 6.99
N ALA A 23 -16.72 -0.67 6.00
CA ALA A 23 -18.11 -0.26 5.82
C ALA A 23 -19.11 -0.82 6.86
N ARG A 24 -18.68 -1.03 8.12
CA ARG A 24 -19.57 -1.25 9.26
C ARG A 24 -20.04 0.10 9.83
N GLY A 25 -21.07 0.66 9.20
CA GLY A 25 -22.08 1.48 9.88
C GLY A 25 -21.71 2.88 10.38
N ALA A 26 -20.49 3.38 10.21
CA ALA A 26 -20.14 4.74 10.60
C ALA A 26 -19.52 5.50 9.42
N LEU A 27 -20.19 6.59 9.04
CA LEU A 27 -19.72 7.74 8.25
C LEU A 27 -18.20 7.85 8.07
N THR A 28 -17.57 7.03 7.23
CA THR A 28 -16.22 7.33 6.76
C THR A 28 -16.38 8.39 5.68
N ARG A 29 -16.35 9.66 6.11
CA ARG A 29 -16.00 10.77 5.24
C ARG A 29 -14.58 10.49 4.76
N HIS A 30 -14.46 9.72 3.68
CA HIS A 30 -13.19 9.56 3.00
C HIS A 30 -12.76 10.97 2.57
N ASN A 31 -11.60 11.43 3.05
CA ASN A 31 -11.07 12.75 2.70
C ASN A 31 -10.45 12.74 1.28
N PHE A 32 -10.73 11.71 0.49
CA PHE A 32 -10.25 11.52 -0.87
C PHE A 32 -11.39 11.52 -1.88
N GLN A 33 -11.06 11.84 -3.13
CA GLN A 33 -11.99 11.89 -4.25
C GLN A 33 -11.64 10.76 -5.22
N PRO A 34 -12.41 9.67 -5.26
CA PRO A 34 -12.20 8.55 -6.18
C PRO A 34 -12.05 9.00 -7.63
N LEU A 35 -11.56 8.11 -8.50
CA LEU A 35 -11.49 8.44 -9.92
C LEU A 35 -12.88 8.64 -10.49
N ARG A 36 -13.05 9.73 -11.22
CA ARG A 36 -14.26 10.01 -11.98
C ARG A 36 -14.23 9.22 -13.29
N PRO A 37 -15.38 8.87 -13.88
CA PRO A 37 -15.43 8.07 -15.11
C PRO A 37 -14.61 8.64 -16.29
N HIS A 38 -14.40 9.96 -16.36
CA HIS A 38 -13.58 10.59 -17.39
C HIS A 38 -12.07 10.54 -17.12
N GLU A 39 -11.67 10.24 -15.88
CA GLU A 39 -10.27 10.08 -15.48
C GLU A 39 -9.80 8.67 -15.88
N LYS A 40 -9.34 8.54 -17.12
CA LYS A 40 -8.84 7.27 -17.65
C LYS A 40 -7.53 6.87 -16.96
N VAL A 41 -7.55 5.74 -16.26
CA VAL A 41 -6.31 5.09 -15.81
C VAL A 41 -5.58 4.55 -17.04
N GLY A 42 -4.33 4.97 -17.22
CA GLY A 42 -3.51 4.55 -18.35
C GLY A 42 -2.06 5.00 -18.20
N PRO A 43 -1.19 4.65 -19.17
CA PRO A 43 0.25 4.92 -19.10
C PRO A 43 0.65 6.40 -18.92
N HIS A 44 -0.27 7.32 -19.21
CA HIS A 44 -0.06 8.77 -19.11
C HIS A 44 -0.64 9.39 -17.82
N MET A 45 -1.23 8.58 -16.95
CA MET A 45 -1.71 9.04 -15.66
C MET A 45 -0.54 9.07 -14.67
N HIS A 46 -0.21 10.26 -14.18
CA HIS A 46 0.79 10.43 -13.14
C HIS A 46 0.11 10.61 -11.78
N VAL A 47 0.62 9.90 -10.78
CA VAL A 47 0.18 10.01 -9.39
C VAL A 47 1.40 10.12 -8.48
N ALA A 48 1.27 10.87 -7.40
CA ALA A 48 2.22 10.79 -6.30
C ALA A 48 1.77 9.66 -5.36
N ILE A 49 2.72 8.84 -4.92
CA ILE A 49 2.47 7.70 -4.02
C ILE A 49 3.29 7.89 -2.75
N ASP A 50 2.65 7.65 -1.61
CA ASP A 50 3.30 7.51 -0.33
C ASP A 50 2.68 6.34 0.44
N CYS A 51 3.52 5.58 1.14
CA CYS A 51 3.14 4.33 1.80
C CYS A 51 3.74 4.24 3.19
N GLU A 52 2.94 3.78 4.15
CA GLU A 52 3.37 3.51 5.53
C GLU A 52 3.39 1.99 5.78
N PHE A 53 4.41 1.51 6.48
CA PHE A 53 4.62 0.08 6.76
C PHE A 53 4.74 -0.17 8.26
N VAL A 54 4.30 -1.35 8.72
CA VAL A 54 4.43 -1.82 10.11
C VAL A 54 5.36 -3.03 10.16
N CYS A 55 6.16 -3.14 11.23
CA CYS A 55 7.00 -4.31 11.46
C CYS A 55 6.14 -5.51 11.84
N VAL A 56 6.27 -6.61 11.11
CA VAL A 56 5.60 -7.89 11.44
C VAL A 56 6.60 -8.93 11.93
N GLU A 57 7.89 -8.66 11.75
CA GLU A 57 8.96 -9.57 12.17
C GLU A 57 10.26 -8.83 12.41
N LYS A 58 10.86 -9.02 13.59
CA LYS A 58 12.14 -8.40 13.95
C LYS A 58 13.31 -9.15 13.34
N GLU A 59 14.38 -8.40 13.13
CA GLU A 59 15.67 -8.97 12.76
C GLU A 59 16.17 -9.94 13.83
N GLU A 60 16.67 -11.10 13.41
CA GLU A 60 17.39 -12.03 14.27
C GLU A 60 18.86 -12.10 13.83
N THR A 61 19.76 -11.77 14.75
CA THR A 61 21.20 -11.97 14.57
C THR A 61 21.70 -13.07 15.49
N ARG A 62 22.79 -13.72 15.09
CA ARG A 62 23.50 -14.70 15.92
C ARG A 62 24.99 -14.46 15.87
N LEU A 63 25.63 -14.50 17.03
CA LEU A 63 27.08 -14.43 17.14
C LEU A 63 27.73 -15.68 16.52
N ASN A 64 28.55 -15.47 15.50
CA ASN A 64 29.37 -16.52 14.91
C ASN A 64 30.54 -16.85 15.86
N LYS A 65 30.45 -18.00 16.53
CA LYS A 65 31.45 -18.45 17.50
C LYS A 65 32.87 -18.61 16.94
N ARG A 66 33.03 -18.78 15.62
CA ARG A 66 34.34 -18.92 14.98
C ARG A 66 34.96 -17.58 14.60
N THR A 67 34.15 -16.65 14.10
CA THR A 67 34.64 -15.34 13.62
C THR A 67 34.46 -14.22 14.64
N GLY A 68 33.69 -14.44 15.70
CA GLY A 68 33.35 -13.43 16.71
C GLY A 68 32.41 -12.34 16.22
N LYS A 69 31.78 -12.50 15.04
CA LYS A 69 30.93 -11.48 14.42
C LYS A 69 29.46 -11.87 14.50
N ASP A 70 28.58 -10.89 14.67
CA ASP A 70 27.14 -11.10 14.51
C ASP A 70 26.82 -11.38 13.04
N VAL A 71 26.03 -12.42 12.82
CA VAL A 71 25.55 -12.85 11.51
C VAL A 71 24.05 -12.71 11.50
N LEU A 72 23.54 -12.00 10.50
CA LEU A 72 22.11 -11.91 10.22
C LEU A 72 21.56 -13.29 9.90
N VAL A 73 20.63 -13.78 10.71
CA VAL A 73 19.96 -15.07 10.54
C VAL A 73 18.58 -14.88 9.92
N LYS A 74 17.88 -13.83 10.31
CA LYS A 74 16.56 -13.51 9.79
C LYS A 74 16.46 -12.01 9.55
N PRO A 75 16.17 -11.55 8.32
CA PRO A 75 15.98 -10.13 8.05
C PRO A 75 14.68 -9.63 8.68
N MET A 76 14.66 -8.35 9.05
CA MET A 76 13.44 -7.68 9.44
C MET A 76 12.41 -7.70 8.29
N ARG A 77 11.13 -7.92 8.63
CA ARG A 77 10.03 -7.92 7.67
C ARG A 77 8.98 -6.91 8.06
N HIS A 78 8.57 -6.10 7.09
CA HIS A 78 7.48 -5.16 7.21
C HIS A 78 6.30 -5.54 6.33
N SER A 79 5.10 -5.24 6.80
CA SER A 79 3.85 -5.33 6.04
C SER A 79 3.32 -3.93 5.72
N LEU A 80 2.67 -3.77 4.58
CA LEU A 80 2.04 -2.50 4.20
C LEU A 80 0.85 -2.23 5.12
N ALA A 81 0.80 -1.02 5.68
CA ALA A 81 -0.24 -0.60 6.63
C ALA A 81 -1.19 0.43 6.03
N ARG A 82 -0.67 1.35 5.21
CA ARG A 82 -1.44 2.40 4.56
C ARG A 82 -0.82 2.77 3.22
N ILE A 83 -1.67 3.12 2.27
CA ILE A 83 -1.27 3.67 0.98
C ILE A 83 -2.09 4.92 0.68
N SER A 84 -1.41 5.94 0.17
CA SER A 84 -2.01 7.21 -0.22
C SER A 84 -1.56 7.58 -1.64
N LEU A 85 -2.52 7.98 -2.47
CA LEU A 85 -2.30 8.41 -3.85
C LEU A 85 -2.88 9.81 -4.07
N LEU A 86 -2.07 10.72 -4.58
CA LEU A 86 -2.51 12.04 -5.03
C LEU A 86 -2.44 12.14 -6.55
N ARG A 87 -3.38 12.86 -7.17
CA ARG A 87 -3.28 13.19 -8.60
C ARG A 87 -2.05 14.06 -8.84
N ALA A 88 -1.20 13.72 -9.81
CA ALA A 88 0.01 14.48 -10.11
C ALA A 88 -0.10 15.36 -11.38
N SER A 89 -1.27 15.43 -12.01
CA SER A 89 -1.50 16.25 -13.20
C SER A 89 -2.96 16.71 -13.31
N GLY A 90 -3.21 17.68 -14.19
CA GLY A 90 -4.54 18.22 -14.46
C GLY A 90 -5.03 19.21 -13.39
N PRO A 91 -6.32 19.61 -13.45
CA PRO A 91 -6.88 20.65 -12.58
C PRO A 91 -7.00 20.25 -11.10
N ASP A 92 -6.92 18.95 -10.81
CA ASP A 92 -7.05 18.38 -9.46
C ASP A 92 -5.71 17.90 -8.91
N ILE A 93 -4.59 18.44 -9.40
CA ILE A 93 -3.25 18.13 -8.91
C ILE A 93 -3.16 18.31 -7.38
N GLY A 94 -2.51 17.37 -6.70
CA GLY A 94 -2.37 17.32 -5.25
C GLY A 94 -3.61 16.82 -4.52
N LYS A 95 -4.77 16.65 -5.19
CA LYS A 95 -5.95 16.10 -4.52
C LYS A 95 -5.83 14.59 -4.34
N PRO A 96 -6.15 14.07 -3.13
CA PRO A 96 -6.13 12.64 -2.86
C PRO A 96 -7.18 11.90 -3.68
N LEU A 97 -6.77 10.80 -4.30
CA LEU A 97 -7.66 9.88 -5.04
C LEU A 97 -7.85 8.54 -4.34
N LEU A 98 -6.91 8.16 -3.48
CA LEU A 98 -6.95 6.96 -2.64
C LEU A 98 -6.20 7.26 -1.35
N ASP A 99 -6.75 6.86 -0.22
CA ASP A 99 -6.12 6.93 1.09
C ASP A 99 -6.72 5.84 1.97
N ASP A 100 -6.11 4.64 1.92
CA ASP A 100 -6.67 3.43 2.50
C ASP A 100 -5.70 2.73 3.44
N TYR A 101 -6.25 2.22 4.54
CA TYR A 101 -5.58 1.28 5.43
C TYR A 101 -5.68 -0.14 4.88
N ILE A 102 -4.58 -0.88 4.97
CA ILE A 102 -4.50 -2.26 4.52
C ILE A 102 -4.80 -3.19 5.69
N VAL A 103 -5.76 -4.09 5.49
CA VAL A 103 -6.08 -5.12 6.48
C VAL A 103 -4.95 -6.15 6.52
N GLY A 104 -4.24 -6.20 7.64
CA GLY A 104 -3.20 -7.20 7.92
C GLY A 104 -3.74 -8.36 8.76
N SER A 105 -3.26 -9.58 8.48
CA SER A 105 -3.54 -10.77 9.28
C SER A 105 -2.38 -11.14 10.23
N GLU A 106 -1.18 -10.62 9.96
CA GLU A 106 0.01 -10.87 10.76
C GLU A 106 0.08 -9.86 11.94
N PRO A 107 0.52 -10.30 13.13
CA PRO A 107 0.67 -9.40 14.27
C PRO A 107 1.81 -8.40 14.04
N VAL A 108 1.62 -7.19 14.55
CA VAL A 108 2.66 -6.15 14.59
C VAL A 108 3.58 -6.38 15.80
N VAL A 109 4.89 -6.17 15.63
CA VAL A 109 5.96 -6.45 16.62
C VAL A 109 6.80 -5.25 17.04
#